data_AF-A0A3N6A4A9-F1
#
_entry.id   AF-A0A3N6A4A9-F1
#
_cell.length_a   1.000
_cell.length_b   1.000
_cell.length_c   1.000
_cell.angle_alpha   90.00
_cell.angle_beta   90.00
_cell.angle_gamma   90.00
#
_symmetry.space_group_name_H-M   'P 1'
#
loop_
_entity.id
_entity.type
_entity.pdbx_description
1 polymer ?
#
loop_
_entity_poly.entity_id
_entity_poly.type
_entity_poly.pdbx_seq_one_letter_code
_entity_poly.pdbx_strand_id
1 'polypeptide(L)' 'MSKDDTAEVLSIEGREVRVTHPNKPYFSRQTKLSKLDLVHYYMSVAPGALQGIRDR' A
#
# COMPACT_ATOMS: atom_id res chain seq x y z
N MET A 1 17.56 -3.67 12.31
CA MET A 1 16.59 -4.11 13.33
C MET A 1 16.08 -2.88 14.04
N SER A 2 15.00 -2.29 13.54
CA SER A 2 14.42 -1.09 14.14
C SER A 2 13.00 -1.45 14.58
N LYS A 3 12.82 -1.55 15.91
CA LYS A 3 11.55 -1.22 16.59
C LYS A 3 11.18 0.19 16.08
N ASP A 4 10.06 0.49 15.45
CA ASP A 4 8.71 -0.04 15.46
C ASP A 4 8.21 0.05 14.01
N ASP A 5 8.04 -1.07 13.31
CA ASP A 5 7.34 -1.07 12.01
C ASP A 5 5.84 -1.14 12.31
N THR A 6 5.37 -0.15 13.12
CA THR A 6 3.99 -0.08 13.60
C THR A 6 3.08 -0.12 12.39
N ALA A 7 2.08 -1.00 12.48
CA ALA A 7 1.14 -1.11 11.39
C ALA A 7 0.46 0.23 11.17
N GLU A 8 0.39 0.66 9.91
CA GLU A 8 -0.33 1.86 9.52
C GLU A 8 -1.79 1.48 9.22
N VAL A 9 -2.74 2.29 9.70
CA VAL A 9 -4.17 2.08 9.41
C VAL A 9 -4.64 3.19 8.49
N LEU A 10 -5.05 2.81 7.29
CA LEU A 10 -5.56 3.71 6.26
C LEU A 10 -7.08 3.65 6.24
N SER A 11 -7.75 4.81 6.21
CA SER A 11 -9.19 4.89 5.97
C SER A 11 -9.45 5.08 4.47
N ILE A 12 -10.09 4.10 3.84
CA ILE A 12 -10.32 4.05 2.39
C ILE A 12 -11.80 3.79 2.16
N GLU A 13 -12.54 4.75 1.56
CA GLU A 13 -13.96 4.59 1.21
C GLU A 13 -14.83 4.05 2.37
N GLY A 14 -14.56 4.54 3.60
CA GLY A 14 -15.28 4.12 4.82
C GLY A 14 -14.83 2.79 5.43
N ARG A 15 -13.70 2.22 4.98
CA ARG A 15 -13.09 1.00 5.53
C ARG A 15 -11.71 1.27 6.11
N GLU A 16 -11.44 0.72 7.29
CA GLU A 16 -10.10 0.72 7.87
C GLU A 16 -9.28 -0.46 7.32
N VAL A 17 -8.13 -0.14 6.74
CA VAL A 17 -7.21 -1.11 6.15
C VAL A 17 -5.86 -1.04 6.87
N ARG A 18 -5.48 -2.13 7.52
CA ARG A 18 -4.22 -2.22 8.28
C ARG A 18 -3.06 -2.72 7.41
N VAL A 19 -2.06 -1.88 7.19
CA VAL A 19 -0.80 -2.18 6.50
C VAL A 19 0.27 -2.53 7.53
N THR A 20 0.61 -3.82 7.65
CA THR A 20 1.70 -4.26 8.54
C THR A 20 3.06 -4.15 7.86
N HIS A 21 4.13 -3.93 8.62
CA HIS A 21 5.48 -3.77 8.09
C HIS A 21 5.56 -2.79 6.91
N PRO A 22 5.06 -1.54 7.06
CA PRO A 22 4.95 -0.60 5.96
C PRO A 22 6.30 -0.32 5.29
N ASN A 23 7.39 -0.29 6.07
CA ASN A 23 8.73 0.00 5.57
C ASN A 23 9.44 -1.21 4.94
N LYS A 24 8.82 -2.39 4.90
CA LYS A 24 9.43 -3.58 4.29
C LYS A 24 9.76 -3.30 2.81
N PRO A 25 11.03 -3.42 2.39
CA PRO A 25 11.40 -3.17 1.00
C PRO A 25 10.83 -4.28 0.10
N TYR A 26 10.04 -3.89 -0.90
CA TYR A 26 9.50 -4.80 -1.93
C TYR A 26 10.34 -4.73 -3.20
N PHE A 27 10.82 -3.55 -3.52
CA PHE A 27 11.80 -3.32 -4.57
C PHE A 27 13.05 -2.75 -3.94
N SER A 28 14.17 -3.50 -3.90
CA SER A 28 15.36 -3.10 -3.14
C SER A 28 16.55 -2.64 -3.99
N ARG A 29 16.52 -2.90 -5.30
CA ARG A 29 17.66 -2.66 -6.20
C ARG A 29 17.58 -1.33 -6.95
N GLN A 30 16.60 -1.20 -7.85
CA GLN A 30 16.47 -0.05 -8.74
C GLN A 30 15.57 1.02 -8.12
N THR A 31 14.25 0.84 -8.21
CA THR A 31 13.24 1.84 -7.80
C THR A 31 13.16 2.05 -6.29
N LYS A 32 13.72 1.13 -5.48
CA LYS A 32 13.84 1.25 -4.01
C LYS A 32 12.52 1.64 -3.34
N LEU A 33 11.50 0.80 -3.49
CA LEU A 33 10.15 1.02 -2.95
C LEU A 33 9.83 0.07 -1.79
N SER A 34 9.18 0.62 -0.77
CA SER A 34 8.59 -0.09 0.36
C SER A 34 7.21 -0.66 0.03
N LYS A 35 6.64 -1.43 0.96
CA LYS A 35 5.26 -1.91 0.86
C LYS A 35 4.28 -0.73 0.83
N LEU A 36 4.49 0.27 1.68
CA LEU A 36 3.62 1.43 1.79
C LEU A 36 3.60 2.25 0.49
N ASP A 37 4.75 2.39 -0.18
CA ASP A 37 4.83 3.08 -1.47
C ASP A 37 3.92 2.43 -2.52
N LEU A 38 3.83 1.10 -2.54
CA LEU A 38 2.94 0.39 -3.45
C LEU A 38 1.47 0.57 -3.09
N VAL A 39 1.15 0.61 -1.80
CA VAL A 39 -0.22 0.88 -1.34
C VAL A 39 -0.66 2.26 -1.82
N HIS A 40 0.17 3.28 -1.62
CA HIS A 40 -0.13 4.64 -2.10
C HIS A 40 -0.21 4.72 -3.62
N TYR A 41 0.66 4.01 -4.35
CA TYR A 41 0.56 3.92 -5.81
C TYR A 41 -0.79 3.34 -6.24
N TYR A 42 -1.21 2.20 -5.69
CA TYR A 42 -2.51 1.62 -6.03
C TYR A 42 -3.67 2.52 -5.65
N MET A 43 -3.62 3.21 -4.50
CA MET A 43 -4.64 4.19 -4.13
C MET A 43 -4.74 5.34 -5.14
N SER A 44 -3.60 5.84 -5.65
CA SER A 44 -3.58 6.94 -6.63
C SER A 44 -4.23 6.58 -7.97
N VAL A 45 -4.18 5.30 -8.36
CA VAL A 45 -4.77 4.81 -9.62
C VAL A 45 -6.12 4.11 -9.44
N ALA A 46 -6.51 3.80 -8.21
CA ALA A 46 -7.71 3.03 -7.88
C ALA A 46 -9.00 3.54 -8.53
N PRO A 47 -9.30 4.86 -8.56
CA PRO A 47 -10.54 5.36 -9.16
C PRO A 47 -10.73 4.95 -10.63
N GLY A 48 -9.63 4.87 -11.40
CA GLY A 48 -9.66 4.43 -12.79
C GLY A 48 -9.44 2.92 -12.94
N ALA A 49 -8.46 2.36 -12.24
CA ALA A 49 -8.04 0.97 -12.40
C ALA A 49 -9.12 -0.03 -11.94
N LEU A 50 -9.81 0.26 -10.83
CA LEU A 50 -10.78 -0.68 -10.25
C LEU A 50 -12.05 -0.85 -11.11
N GLN A 51 -12.40 0.14 -11.93
CA GLN A 51 -13.56 0.02 -12.83
C GLN A 51 -13.38 -1.09 -13.87
N GLY A 52 -12.16 -1.25 -14.39
CA GLY A 52 -11.87 -2.25 -15.43
C GLY A 52 -11.85 -3.70 -14.93
N ILE A 53 -11.74 -3.91 -13.61
CA ILE A 53 -11.67 -5.23 -12.96
C ILE A 53 -12.82 -5.48 -11.97
N ARG A 54 -13.87 -4.64 -12.01
CA ARG A 54 -15.02 -4.80 -11.13
C ARG A 54 -15.70 -6.14 -11.38
N ASP A 55 -15.98 -6.87 -10.30
CA ASP A 55 -16.65 -8.18 -10.30
C ASP A 55 -15.91 -9.28 -11.11
N ARG A 56 -14.58 -9.18 -11.22
CA ARG A 56 -13.70 -10.16 -11.88
C ARG A 56 -12.84 -10.94 -10.90
#